data_AF-A0A927NKM0-F1
#
_entry.id   AF-A0A927NKM0-F1
#
_cell.length_a   1.000
_cell.length_b   1.000
_cell.length_c   1.000
_cell.angle_alpha   90.00
_cell.angle_beta   90.00
_cell.angle_gamma   90.00
#
_symmetry.space_group_name_H-M   'P 1'
#
loop_
_entity.id
_entity.type
_entity.pdbx_description
1 polymer ?
#
loop_
_entity_poly.entity_id
_entity_poly.type
_entity_poly.pdbx_seq_one_letter_code
_entity_poly.pdbx_strand_id
1 'polypeptide(L)'
;MINALRKNYGRTLWIARLLLAIAILFSNLFSINTFFGLMAMMGVVVGNTVAGYIIYVALTLIITEFLSRMIIKFSFNMLRIFTIPYSEFVVLFLLTLCASNLLAGVIKLVYFMTPVAAVFGETLISFVTNAIAFFCLFLVTKKLYLNDKNAPYIFKWFAILFLGFSAIVAFFL
;
A
#
# COMPACT_ATOMS: atom_id res chain seq x y z
N MET A 1 -11.94 10.06 20.93
CA MET A 1 -11.06 9.12 20.19
C MET A 1 -9.85 9.81 19.54
N ILE A 2 -10.04 10.96 18.87
CA ILE A 2 -8.97 11.79 18.27
C ILE A 2 -7.85 12.17 19.29
N ASN A 3 -8.21 12.48 20.54
CA ASN A 3 -7.24 12.84 21.58
C ASN A 3 -6.33 11.68 22.05
N ALA A 4 -6.76 10.42 21.91
CA ALA A 4 -5.94 9.26 22.31
C ALA A 4 -4.88 8.92 21.26
N LEU A 5 -5.20 9.09 19.97
CA LEU A 5 -4.24 8.96 18.87
C LEU A 5 -3.17 10.07 18.91
N ARG A 6 -3.55 11.31 19.27
CA ARG A 6 -2.61 12.44 19.48
C ARG A 6 -1.51 12.18 20.49
N LYS A 7 -1.82 11.47 21.58
CA LYS A 7 -0.86 11.25 22.67
C LYS A 7 0.19 10.17 22.36
N ASN A 8 -0.05 9.32 21.36
CA ASN A 8 0.79 8.15 21.05
C ASN A 8 1.14 8.01 19.55
N TYR A 9 1.05 9.07 18.75
CA TYR A 9 1.27 8.99 17.29
C TYR A 9 2.56 8.31 16.88
N GLY A 10 3.66 8.57 17.59
CA GLY A 10 4.94 7.91 17.31
C GLY A 10 4.84 6.39 17.42
N ARG A 11 4.17 5.87 18.45
CA ARG A 11 4.00 4.43 18.66
C ARG A 11 3.05 3.82 17.63
N THR A 12 1.93 4.50 17.33
CA THR A 12 0.96 4.03 16.32
C THR A 12 1.60 3.94 14.93
N LEU A 13 2.46 4.91 14.58
CA LEU A 13 3.20 4.89 13.32
C LEU A 13 4.19 3.73 13.25
N TRP A 14 4.93 3.47 14.34
CA TRP A 14 5.84 2.32 14.42
C TRP A 14 5.11 0.98 14.28
N ILE A 15 3.96 0.83 14.92
CA ILE A 15 3.13 -0.38 14.79
C ILE A 15 2.61 -0.54 13.36
N ALA A 16 2.15 0.55 12.73
CA ALA A 16 1.70 0.51 11.33
C ALA A 16 2.83 0.11 10.37
N ARG A 17 4.06 0.59 10.58
CA ARG A 17 5.24 0.18 9.80
C ARG A 17 5.54 -1.31 9.98
N LEU A 18 5.52 -1.81 11.23
CA LEU A 18 5.80 -3.21 11.52
C LEU A 18 4.74 -4.12 10.87
N LEU A 19 3.46 -3.75 10.98
CA LEU A 19 2.36 -4.44 10.30
C LEU A 19 2.53 -4.43 8.77
N LEU A 20 2.93 -3.29 8.19
CA LEU A 20 3.19 -3.20 6.76
C LEU A 20 4.35 -4.13 6.34
N ALA A 21 5.41 -4.22 7.14
CA ALA A 21 6.53 -5.15 6.88
C ALA A 21 6.04 -6.60 6.80
N ILE A 22 5.23 -7.01 7.79
CA ILE A 22 4.63 -8.36 7.83
C ILE A 22 3.72 -8.59 6.64
N ALA A 23 2.88 -7.61 6.27
CA ALA A 23 1.97 -7.73 5.14
C ALA A 23 2.73 -7.85 3.80
N ILE A 24 3.81 -7.09 3.62
CA ILE A 24 4.67 -7.18 2.43
C ILE A 24 5.33 -8.57 2.36
N LEU A 25 5.91 -9.04 3.47
CA LEU A 25 6.50 -10.38 3.56
C LEU A 25 5.51 -11.47 3.18
N PHE A 26 4.28 -11.36 3.65
CA PHE A 26 3.21 -12.31 3.37
C PHE A 26 2.75 -12.27 1.90
N SER A 27 2.57 -11.07 1.34
CA SER A 27 2.13 -10.90 -0.05
C SER A 27 3.14 -11.37 -1.10
N ASN A 28 4.43 -11.31 -0.79
CA ASN A 28 5.52 -11.66 -1.71
C ASN A 28 6.11 -13.05 -1.46
N LEU A 29 5.55 -13.82 -0.52
CA LEU A 29 6.02 -15.14 -0.13
C LEU A 29 6.04 -16.14 -1.30
N PHE A 30 5.19 -15.91 -2.32
CA PHE A 30 5.08 -16.75 -3.53
C PHE A 30 5.70 -16.12 -4.79
N SER A 31 6.14 -14.86 -4.74
CA SER A 31 6.76 -14.14 -5.89
C SER A 31 8.28 -14.00 -5.72
N ILE A 32 8.90 -14.74 -4.81
CA ILE A 32 10.33 -14.67 -4.48
C ILE A 32 11.22 -14.82 -5.72
N ASN A 33 10.83 -15.68 -6.66
CA ASN A 33 11.61 -15.98 -7.87
C ASN A 33 11.71 -14.81 -8.86
N THR A 34 10.74 -13.89 -8.91
CA THR A 34 10.77 -12.76 -9.86
C THR A 34 11.73 -11.66 -9.40
N PHE A 35 11.86 -11.42 -8.09
CA PHE A 35 12.82 -10.46 -7.56
C PHE A 35 14.28 -10.95 -7.65
N PHE A 36 14.55 -12.21 -7.30
CA PHE A 36 15.89 -12.78 -7.50
C PHE A 36 16.25 -12.85 -8.99
N GLY A 37 15.27 -13.06 -9.87
CA GLY A 37 15.43 -12.94 -11.33
C GLY A 37 15.85 -11.53 -11.76
N LEU A 38 15.16 -10.49 -11.28
CA LEU A 38 15.49 -9.08 -11.58
C LEU A 38 16.88 -8.67 -11.04
N MET A 39 17.22 -9.07 -9.83
CA MET A 39 18.54 -8.80 -9.24
C MET A 39 19.66 -9.55 -9.96
N ALA A 40 19.41 -10.80 -10.39
CA ALA A 40 20.33 -11.55 -11.24
C ALA A 40 20.52 -10.90 -12.61
N MET A 41 19.46 -10.35 -13.22
CA MET A 41 19.55 -9.58 -14.47
C MET A 41 20.32 -8.27 -14.30
N MET A 42 20.30 -7.66 -13.11
CA MET A 42 21.10 -6.49 -12.76
C MET A 42 22.53 -6.84 -12.30
N GLY A 43 22.94 -8.11 -12.41
CA GLY A 43 24.28 -8.58 -12.03
C GLY A 43 24.53 -8.67 -10.53
N VAL A 44 23.49 -8.51 -9.69
CA VAL A 44 23.60 -8.61 -8.23
C VAL A 44 23.35 -10.06 -7.83
N VAL A 45 24.42 -10.77 -7.45
CA VAL A 45 24.35 -12.13 -6.93
C VAL A 45 23.81 -12.09 -5.49
N VAL A 46 22.50 -11.91 -5.35
CA VAL A 46 21.83 -12.15 -4.08
C VAL A 46 21.58 -13.65 -4.00
N GLY A 47 22.44 -14.37 -3.29
CA GLY A 47 22.16 -15.77 -2.98
C GLY A 47 20.76 -15.90 -2.39
N ASN A 48 20.03 -16.96 -2.76
CA ASN A 48 18.64 -17.25 -2.38
C ASN A 48 18.54 -17.53 -0.86
N THR A 49 18.83 -16.51 -0.07
CA THR A 49 19.11 -16.58 1.37
C THR A 49 18.08 -15.73 2.11
N VAL A 50 17.73 -16.18 3.32
CA VAL A 50 16.79 -15.48 4.21
C VAL A 50 17.22 -14.03 4.46
N ALA A 51 18.53 -13.77 4.53
CA ALA A 51 19.08 -12.43 4.69
C ALA A 51 18.78 -11.51 3.50
N GLY A 52 18.91 -12.00 2.26
CA GLY A 52 18.57 -11.24 1.05
C GLY A 52 17.09 -10.84 1.01
N TYR A 53 16.21 -11.73 1.45
CA TYR A 53 14.77 -11.45 1.52
C TYR A 53 14.41 -10.39 2.58
N ILE A 54 15.08 -10.42 3.74
CA ILE A 54 14.91 -9.40 4.79
C ILE A 54 15.35 -8.02 4.28
N ILE A 55 16.47 -7.94 3.57
CA ILE A 55 16.98 -6.69 2.99
C ILE A 55 16.00 -6.15 1.94
N TYR A 56 15.46 -7.02 1.08
CA TYR A 56 14.44 -6.65 0.09
C TYR A 56 13.20 -6.02 0.75
N VAL A 57 12.65 -6.66 1.78
CA VAL A 57 11.48 -6.13 2.49
C VAL A 57 11.80 -4.81 3.19
N ALA A 58 12.98 -4.70 3.80
CA ALA A 58 13.40 -3.46 4.45
C ALA A 58 13.50 -2.30 3.45
N LEU A 59 14.13 -2.52 2.28
CA LEU A 59 14.22 -1.52 1.23
C LEU A 59 12.85 -1.15 0.67
N THR A 60 12.01 -2.16 0.39
CA THR A 60 10.65 -1.95 -0.12
C THR A 60 9.83 -1.12 0.86
N LEU A 61 9.94 -1.39 2.16
CA LEU A 61 9.25 -0.64 3.20
C LEU A 61 9.73 0.82 3.28
N ILE A 62 11.05 1.06 3.21
CA ILE A 62 11.64 2.42 3.23
C ILE A 62 11.15 3.20 2.00
N ILE A 63 11.23 2.61 0.82
CA ILE A 63 10.81 3.24 -0.44
C ILE A 63 9.30 3.52 -0.41
N THR A 64 8.49 2.54 -0.01
CA THR A 64 7.04 2.68 0.08
C THR A 64 6.65 3.78 1.07
N GLU A 65 7.32 3.85 2.22
CA GLU A 65 7.05 4.90 3.19
C GLU A 65 7.42 6.28 2.64
N PHE A 66 8.59 6.42 2.02
CA PHE A 66 9.01 7.68 1.42
C PHE A 66 8.06 8.15 0.32
N LEU A 67 7.71 7.25 -0.61
CA LEU A 67 6.77 7.54 -1.70
C LEU A 67 5.37 7.86 -1.17
N SER A 68 4.87 7.12 -0.18
CA SER A 68 3.56 7.39 0.43
C SER A 68 3.48 8.81 0.99
N ARG A 69 4.51 9.25 1.72
CA ARG A 69 4.58 10.62 2.25
C ARG A 69 4.60 11.67 1.13
N MET A 70 5.40 11.44 0.09
CA MET A 70 5.45 12.34 -1.07
C MET A 70 4.10 12.45 -1.77
N ILE A 71 3.46 11.33 -2.07
CA ILE A 71 2.16 11.27 -2.75
C ILE A 71 1.09 11.95 -1.90
N ILE A 72 1.05 11.70 -0.59
CA ILE A 72 0.08 12.34 0.31
C ILE A 72 0.32 13.84 0.35
N LYS A 73 1.57 14.30 0.51
CA LYS A 73 1.89 15.73 0.56
C LYS A 73 1.53 16.44 -0.74
N PHE A 74 1.84 15.81 -1.88
CA PHE A 74 1.46 16.31 -3.20
C PHE A 74 -0.06 16.38 -3.36
N SER A 75 -0.77 15.32 -2.97
CA SER A 75 -2.23 15.24 -3.06
C SER A 75 -2.91 16.28 -2.18
N PHE A 76 -2.45 16.46 -0.94
CA PHE A 76 -3.01 17.45 -0.02
C PHE A 76 -2.80 18.88 -0.53
N ASN A 77 -1.62 19.16 -1.09
CA ASN A 77 -1.32 20.46 -1.71
C ASN A 77 -2.19 20.73 -2.94
N MET A 78 -2.33 19.75 -3.85
CA MET A 78 -3.15 19.88 -5.06
C MET A 78 -4.63 20.07 -4.73
N LEU A 79 -5.13 19.34 -3.74
CA LEU A 79 -6.53 19.36 -3.34
C LEU A 79 -6.87 20.49 -2.35
N ARG A 80 -5.86 21.27 -1.92
CA ARG A 80 -5.98 22.30 -0.88
C ARG A 80 -6.71 21.78 0.38
N ILE A 81 -6.44 20.53 0.74
CA ILE A 81 -7.04 19.89 1.92
C ILE A 81 -6.19 20.24 3.14
N PHE A 82 -6.59 21.29 3.84
CA PHE A 82 -5.95 21.73 5.10
C PHE A 82 -6.65 21.21 6.35
N THR A 83 -7.84 20.64 6.19
CA THR A 83 -8.69 20.19 7.30
C THR A 83 -8.27 18.85 7.88
N ILE A 84 -7.52 18.04 7.14
CA ILE A 84 -7.10 16.70 7.57
C ILE A 84 -5.68 16.77 8.16
N PRO A 85 -5.46 16.33 9.40
CA PRO A 85 -4.12 16.24 9.97
C PRO A 85 -3.25 15.26 9.18
N TYR A 86 -2.14 15.76 8.61
CA TYR A 86 -1.24 15.01 7.74
C TYR A 86 -0.72 13.71 8.38
N SER A 87 -0.28 13.76 9.64
CA SER A 87 0.26 12.58 10.34
C SER A 87 -0.78 11.47 10.55
N GLU A 88 -2.03 11.83 10.79
CA GLU A 88 -3.14 10.87 10.95
C GLU A 88 -3.47 10.20 9.63
N PHE A 89 -3.50 10.99 8.56
CA PHE A 89 -3.77 10.49 7.23
C PHE A 89 -2.67 9.55 6.73
N VAL A 90 -1.40 9.85 7.00
CA VAL A 90 -0.27 8.94 6.70
C VAL A 90 -0.46 7.60 7.40
N VAL A 91 -0.85 7.58 8.68
CA VAL A 91 -1.10 6.31 9.40
C VAL A 91 -2.26 5.53 8.76
N LEU A 92 -3.37 6.20 8.44
CA LEU A 92 -4.52 5.57 7.78
C LEU A 92 -4.15 5.01 6.40
N PHE A 93 -3.31 5.74 5.65
CA PHE A 93 -2.82 5.30 4.35
C PHE A 93 -1.91 4.07 4.46
N LEU A 94 -0.97 4.05 5.42
CA LEU A 94 -0.13 2.87 5.67
C LEU A 94 -0.95 1.64 6.09
N LEU A 95 -1.97 1.82 6.93
CA LEU A 95 -2.89 0.74 7.29
C LEU A 95 -3.68 0.21 6.10
N THR A 96 -4.01 1.09 5.14
CA THR A 96 -4.71 0.71 3.91
C THR A 96 -3.79 -0.09 2.98
N LEU A 97 -2.53 0.31 2.85
CA LEU A 97 -1.52 -0.48 2.14
C LEU A 97 -1.32 -1.85 2.80
N CYS A 98 -1.31 -1.90 4.14
CA CYS A 98 -1.25 -3.16 4.89
C CYS A 98 -2.44 -4.07 4.55
N ALA A 99 -3.67 -3.53 4.57
CA ALA A 99 -4.87 -4.28 4.21
C ALA A 99 -4.83 -4.79 2.77
N SER A 100 -4.39 -3.97 1.81
CA SER A 100 -4.25 -4.38 0.42
C SER A 100 -3.25 -5.52 0.25
N ASN A 101 -2.07 -5.42 0.88
CA ASN A 101 -1.04 -6.46 0.81
C ASN A 101 -1.47 -7.76 1.49
N LEU A 102 -2.20 -7.69 2.61
CA LEU A 102 -2.77 -8.89 3.24
C LEU A 102 -3.82 -9.56 2.34
N LEU A 103 -4.74 -8.79 1.76
CA LEU A 103 -5.72 -9.31 0.81
C LEU A 103 -5.05 -9.93 -0.41
N ALA A 104 -4.02 -9.28 -0.96
CA ALA A 104 -3.25 -9.80 -2.08
C ALA A 104 -2.55 -11.12 -1.71
N GLY A 105 -1.94 -11.20 -0.52
CA GLY A 105 -1.32 -12.42 -0.01
C GLY A 105 -2.31 -13.56 0.16
N VAL A 106 -3.49 -13.30 0.74
CA VAL A 106 -4.56 -14.31 0.89
C VAL A 106 -5.01 -14.82 -0.47
N ILE A 107 -5.26 -13.91 -1.42
CA ILE A 107 -5.71 -14.29 -2.76
C ILE A 107 -4.61 -15.08 -3.48
N LYS A 108 -3.34 -14.66 -3.41
CA LYS A 108 -2.19 -15.42 -3.96
C LYS A 108 -2.09 -16.82 -3.36
N LEU A 109 -2.41 -16.99 -2.07
CA LEU A 109 -2.44 -18.29 -1.39
C LEU A 109 -3.53 -19.20 -1.98
N VAL A 110 -4.70 -18.65 -2.29
CA VAL A 110 -5.78 -19.38 -2.99
C VAL A 110 -5.38 -19.74 -4.43
N TYR A 111 -4.71 -18.84 -5.15
CA TYR A 111 -4.21 -19.10 -6.52
C TYR A 111 -3.06 -20.10 -6.57
N PHE A 112 -2.23 -20.19 -5.51
CA PHE A 112 -1.23 -21.25 -5.41
C PHE A 112 -1.88 -22.65 -5.48
N MET A 113 -3.13 -22.78 -5.03
CA MET A 113 -3.89 -24.03 -5.16
C MET A 113 -4.54 -24.22 -6.54
N THR A 114 -4.51 -23.22 -7.44
CA THR A 114 -5.15 -23.23 -8.76
C THR A 114 -4.25 -22.58 -9.85
N PRO A 115 -3.41 -23.36 -10.56
CA PRO A 115 -2.26 -22.86 -11.32
C PRO A 115 -2.56 -22.16 -12.67
N VAL A 116 -3.81 -21.85 -13.02
CA VAL A 116 -4.20 -21.51 -14.41
C VAL A 116 -4.17 -20.01 -14.75
N ALA A 117 -3.99 -19.09 -13.78
CA ALA A 117 -4.13 -17.64 -14.02
C ALA A 117 -2.87 -16.81 -13.74
N ALA A 118 -1.68 -17.32 -14.10
CA ALA A 118 -0.41 -16.89 -13.51
C ALA A 118 0.18 -15.52 -13.95
N VAL A 119 -0.40 -14.77 -14.90
CA VAL A 119 0.18 -13.47 -15.31
C VAL A 119 -0.85 -12.34 -15.34
N PHE A 120 -2.00 -12.53 -15.99
CA PHE A 120 -3.10 -11.55 -15.95
C PHE A 120 -3.83 -11.52 -14.61
N GLY A 121 -3.79 -12.62 -13.85
CA GLY A 121 -4.39 -12.70 -12.52
C GLY A 121 -3.67 -11.75 -11.55
N GLU A 122 -2.35 -11.68 -11.57
CA GLU A 122 -1.59 -10.90 -10.57
C GLU A 122 -1.86 -9.40 -10.67
N THR A 123 -1.96 -8.85 -11.88
CA THR A 123 -2.33 -7.44 -12.13
C THR A 123 -3.78 -7.16 -11.75
N LEU A 124 -4.72 -8.02 -12.14
CA LEU A 124 -6.14 -7.88 -11.77
C LEU A 124 -6.38 -8.01 -10.26
N ILE A 125 -5.72 -8.96 -9.60
CA ILE A 125 -5.81 -9.16 -8.16
C ILE A 125 -5.30 -7.92 -7.44
N SER A 126 -4.12 -7.44 -7.82
CA SER A 126 -3.52 -6.23 -7.24
C SER A 126 -4.42 -5.02 -7.47
N PHE A 127 -5.08 -4.90 -8.62
CA PHE A 127 -6.04 -3.84 -8.89
C PHE A 127 -7.26 -3.94 -7.97
N VAL A 128 -7.87 -5.12 -7.85
CA VAL A 128 -9.08 -5.34 -7.03
C VAL A 128 -8.79 -5.15 -5.55
N THR A 129 -7.69 -5.68 -5.02
CA THR A 129 -7.34 -5.51 -3.60
C THR A 129 -7.04 -4.07 -3.27
N ASN A 130 -6.32 -3.36 -4.14
CA ASN A 130 -6.09 -1.93 -3.98
C ASN A 130 -7.41 -1.16 -4.06
N ALA A 131 -8.31 -1.46 -5.01
CA ALA A 131 -9.60 -0.78 -5.13
C ALA A 131 -10.44 -0.89 -3.84
N ILE A 132 -10.53 -2.10 -3.27
CA ILE A 132 -11.24 -2.36 -2.02
C ILE A 132 -10.59 -1.58 -0.86
N ALA A 133 -9.26 -1.62 -0.76
CA ALA A 133 -8.53 -0.94 0.30
C ALA A 133 -8.72 0.59 0.21
N PHE A 134 -8.56 1.18 -0.97
CA PHE A 134 -8.77 2.61 -1.21
C PHE A 134 -10.21 3.05 -0.93
N PHE A 135 -11.20 2.21 -1.27
CA PHE A 135 -12.60 2.49 -0.93
C PHE A 135 -12.83 2.48 0.58
N CYS A 136 -12.26 1.51 1.30
CA CYS A 136 -12.30 1.48 2.77
C CYS A 136 -11.63 2.71 3.39
N LEU A 137 -10.48 3.15 2.85
CA LEU A 137 -9.83 4.38 3.27
C LEU A 137 -10.74 5.59 3.08
N PHE A 138 -11.44 5.68 1.95
CA PHE A 138 -12.41 6.76 1.72
C PHE A 138 -13.55 6.72 2.73
N LEU A 139 -14.13 5.57 3.03
CA LEU A 139 -15.21 5.45 4.02
C LEU A 139 -14.76 5.91 5.42
N VAL A 140 -13.57 5.50 5.84
CA VAL A 140 -12.98 5.91 7.13
C VAL A 140 -12.67 7.41 7.14
N THR A 141 -12.10 7.94 6.05
CA THR A 141 -11.79 9.37 5.93
C THR A 141 -13.06 10.22 5.91
N LYS A 142 -14.11 9.75 5.21
CA LYS A 142 -15.42 10.39 5.19
C LYS A 142 -16.00 10.49 6.59
N LYS A 143 -16.02 9.37 7.33
CA LYS A 143 -16.58 9.31 8.69
C LYS A 143 -15.83 10.20 9.69
N LEU A 144 -14.50 10.33 9.55
CA LEU A 144 -13.67 11.03 10.51
C LEU A 144 -13.52 12.53 10.23
N TYR A 145 -13.47 12.95 8.96
CA TYR A 145 -13.03 14.30 8.61
C TYR A 145 -13.91 15.05 7.59
N LEU A 146 -14.84 14.39 6.89
CA LEU A 146 -15.57 15.02 5.79
C LEU A 146 -17.03 15.30 6.15
N ASN A 147 -17.49 16.52 5.85
CA ASN A 147 -18.91 16.83 5.77
C ASN A 147 -19.52 16.27 4.49
N ASP A 148 -20.81 15.90 4.53
CA ASP A 148 -21.51 15.28 3.39
C ASP A 148 -21.51 16.13 2.11
N LYS A 149 -21.36 17.46 2.21
CA LYS A 149 -21.24 18.36 1.04
C LYS A 149 -19.89 18.26 0.32
N ASN A 150 -18.80 17.97 1.04
CA ASN A 150 -17.43 17.94 0.49
C ASN A 150 -16.99 16.52 0.12
N ALA A 151 -17.67 15.50 0.64
CA ALA A 151 -17.39 14.09 0.38
C ALA A 151 -17.37 13.71 -1.11
N PRO A 152 -18.29 14.18 -1.99
CA PRO A 152 -18.30 13.79 -3.40
C PRO A 152 -17.10 14.37 -4.17
N TYR A 153 -16.69 15.58 -3.84
CA TYR A 153 -15.55 16.24 -4.48
C TYR A 153 -14.24 15.51 -4.14
N ILE A 154 -14.05 15.18 -2.86
CA ILE A 154 -12.86 14.47 -2.39
C ILE A 154 -12.83 13.03 -2.92
N PHE A 155 -13.99 12.36 -3.03
CA PHE A 155 -14.09 11.04 -3.65
C PHE A 155 -13.58 11.02 -5.09
N LYS A 156 -13.97 12.00 -5.92
CA LYS A 156 -13.52 12.08 -7.32
C LYS A 156 -12.00 12.14 -7.41
N TRP A 157 -11.37 12.95 -6.56
CA TRP A 157 -9.92 13.09 -6.55
C TRP A 157 -9.20 11.86 -6.00
N PHE A 158 -9.77 11.19 -4.99
CA PHE A 158 -9.30 9.88 -4.55
C PHE A 158 -9.36 8.84 -5.67
N ALA A 159 -10.45 8.80 -6.43
CA ALA A 159 -10.59 7.90 -7.57
C ALA A 159 -9.57 8.21 -8.67
N ILE A 160 -9.30 9.48 -8.97
CA ILE A 160 -8.26 9.88 -9.94
C ILE A 160 -6.87 9.47 -9.46
N LEU A 161 -6.55 9.68 -8.18
CA LEU A 161 -5.26 9.28 -7.60
C LEU A 161 -5.10 7.76 -7.60
N PHE A 162 -6.17 7.02 -7.28
CA PHE A 162 -6.18 5.56 -7.37
C PHE A 162 -5.96 5.09 -8.80
N LEU A 163 -6.68 5.65 -9.78
CA LEU A 163 -6.53 5.30 -11.19
C LEU A 163 -5.11 5.61 -11.68
N GLY A 164 -4.56 6.79 -11.35
CA GLY A 164 -3.18 7.14 -11.68
C GLY A 164 -2.17 6.17 -11.06
N PHE A 165 -2.33 5.82 -9.78
CA PHE A 165 -1.48 4.83 -9.12
C PHE A 165 -1.59 3.45 -9.77
N SER A 166 -2.80 2.99 -10.06
CA SER A 166 -3.03 1.69 -10.69
C SER A 166 -2.50 1.62 -12.12
N ALA A 167 -2.57 2.71 -12.88
CA ALA A 167 -2.03 2.80 -14.22
C ALA A 167 -0.50 2.76 -14.23
N ILE A 168 0.14 3.43 -13.26
CA ILE A 168 1.60 3.34 -13.07
C ILE A 168 2.00 1.91 -12.74
N VAL A 169 1.34 1.27 -11.77
CA VAL A 169 1.64 -0.12 -11.38
C VAL A 169 1.43 -1.08 -12.55
N ALA A 170 0.39 -0.90 -13.36
CA ALA A 170 0.13 -1.72 -14.55
C ALA A 170 1.14 -1.49 -15.69
N PHE A 171 1.82 -0.33 -15.74
CA PHE A 171 2.80 -0.02 -16.79
C PHE A 171 4.21 -0.55 -16.46
N PHE A 172 4.51 -0.80 -15.19
CA PHE A 172 5.81 -1.29 -14.70
C PHE A 172 5.84 -2.81 -14.43
N LEU A 173 4.74 -3.53 -14.69
CA LEU A 173 4.58 -4.98 -14.59
C LEU A 173 4.50 -5.60 -15.98
#